data_AF-A0A6C0FDD2-F1
#
_entry.id   AF-A0A6C0FDD2-F1
#
_cell.length_a   1.000
_cell.length_b   1.000
_cell.length_c   1.000
_cell.angle_alpha   90.00
_cell.angle_beta   90.00
_cell.angle_gamma   90.00
#
_symmetry.space_group_name_H-M   'P 1'
#
loop_
_entity.id
_entity.type
_entity.pdbx_description
1 polymer ?
#
loop_
_entity_poly.entity_id
_entity_poly.type
_entity_poly.pdbx_seq_one_letter_code
_entity_poly.pdbx_strand_id
1 'polypeptide(L)'
;MVKLEYPNIQLKQVPNNLHRLFSIETCKVAVHYMIYDKRKKIIVYSGSSRPCGCNYHKSSIHAEQRALEYLRYKNNRNIQIYIWKWGKCGDLKPAYCCVSCKQLIQKYNYHNNIFTFMNGGIVSAILENPNLSLGYMIKYGLSY
;
A
#
# COMPACT_ATOMS: atom_id res chain seq x y z
N MET A 1 7.12 -6.58 29.05
CA MET A 1 7.14 -6.91 27.60
C MET A 1 6.16 -8.05 27.38
N VAL A 2 5.05 -7.81 26.70
CA VAL A 2 4.00 -8.83 26.49
C VAL A 2 4.49 -9.82 25.43
N LYS A 3 4.58 -11.11 25.78
CA LYS A 3 4.85 -12.18 24.82
C LYS A 3 3.54 -12.49 24.09
N LEU A 4 3.55 -12.33 22.78
CA LEU A 4 2.42 -12.72 21.94
C LEU A 4 2.41 -14.24 21.81
N GLU A 5 1.31 -14.87 22.19
CA GLU A 5 1.04 -16.28 21.92
C GLU A 5 0.40 -16.40 20.54
N TYR A 6 0.91 -17.30 19.70
CA TYR A 6 0.41 -17.54 18.35
C TYR A 6 -0.37 -18.85 18.31
N PRO A 7 -1.46 -18.93 17.52
CA PRO A 7 -2.23 -20.16 17.37
C PRO A 7 -1.35 -21.28 16.79
N ASN A 8 -1.46 -22.48 17.36
CA ASN A 8 -0.69 -23.67 16.96
C ASN A 8 -1.25 -24.26 15.65
N ILE A 9 -0.92 -23.64 14.52
CA ILE A 9 -1.36 -24.05 13.18
C ILE A 9 -0.12 -24.35 12.33
N GLN A 10 -0.12 -25.48 11.62
CA GLN A 10 0.94 -25.80 10.66
C GLN A 10 0.90 -24.82 9.49
N LEU A 11 1.96 -24.01 9.34
CA LEU A 11 2.14 -23.11 8.20
C LEU A 11 3.00 -23.79 7.14
N LYS A 12 2.61 -23.69 5.87
CA LYS A 12 3.38 -24.20 4.73
C LYS A 12 4.78 -23.57 4.63
N GLN A 13 4.93 -22.34 5.13
CA GLN A 13 6.19 -21.58 5.17
C GLN A 13 6.23 -20.74 6.46
N VAL A 14 7.24 -20.94 7.32
CA VAL A 14 7.42 -20.23 8.61
C VAL A 14 8.51 -19.16 8.48
N PRO A 15 8.27 -17.90 8.91
CA PRO A 15 9.31 -16.88 8.95
C PRO A 15 10.39 -17.17 9.97
N ASN A 16 11.65 -16.88 9.63
CA ASN A 16 12.74 -16.85 10.61
C ASN A 16 12.55 -15.75 11.67
N ASN A 17 11.75 -14.70 11.41
CA ASN A 17 11.57 -13.55 12.33
C ASN A 17 10.13 -12.97 12.31
N LEU A 18 9.15 -13.75 12.78
CA LEU A 18 7.71 -13.37 12.79
C LEU A 18 7.42 -12.07 13.57
N HIS A 19 8.16 -11.80 14.66
CA HIS A 19 7.96 -10.65 15.55
C HIS A 19 8.22 -9.29 14.89
N ARG A 20 8.95 -9.25 13.76
CA ARG A 20 9.27 -8.00 13.04
C ARG A 20 8.19 -7.55 12.04
N LEU A 21 7.18 -8.38 11.77
CA LEU A 21 6.11 -8.05 10.82
C LEU A 21 5.28 -6.84 11.26
N PHE A 22 5.16 -6.60 12.58
CA PHE A 22 4.36 -5.54 13.17
C PHE A 22 5.18 -4.62 14.10
N SER A 23 6.41 -4.28 13.71
CA SER A 23 7.27 -3.39 14.48
C SER A 23 7.14 -1.92 14.04
N ILE A 24 7.62 -0.99 14.87
CA ILE A 24 7.67 0.45 14.54
C ILE A 24 8.39 0.68 13.20
N GLU A 25 9.39 -0.14 12.89
CA GLU A 25 10.15 -0.08 11.65
C GLU A 25 9.31 -0.45 10.43
N THR A 26 8.39 -1.42 10.53
CA THR A 26 7.48 -1.72 9.41
C THR A 26 6.41 -0.64 9.26
N CYS A 27 5.97 -0.01 10.36
CA CYS A 27 5.10 1.17 10.31
C CYS A 27 5.78 2.37 9.61
N LYS A 28 7.10 2.55 9.75
CA LYS A 28 7.88 3.61 9.06
C LYS A 28 7.95 3.44 7.53
N VAL A 29 7.72 2.23 7.01
CA VAL A 29 7.78 1.92 5.58
C VAL A 29 6.37 1.74 4.98
N ALA A 30 5.33 1.81 5.79
CA ALA A 30 3.95 1.62 5.36
C ALA A 30 3.50 2.73 4.41
N VAL A 31 2.83 2.33 3.33
CA VAL A 31 2.09 3.25 2.47
C VAL A 31 0.67 3.34 3.00
N HIS A 32 0.22 4.53 3.33
CA HIS A 32 -1.14 4.80 3.77
C HIS A 32 -2.03 5.12 2.59
N TYR A 33 -3.32 4.83 2.72
CA TYR A 33 -4.32 5.24 1.74
C TYR A 33 -5.60 5.73 2.39
N MET A 34 -6.30 6.59 1.65
CA MET A 34 -7.69 6.94 1.92
C MET A 34 -8.50 6.98 0.63
N ILE A 35 -9.77 6.66 0.78
CA ILE A 35 -10.79 6.70 -0.26
C ILE A 35 -11.71 7.87 0.07
N TYR A 36 -11.73 8.86 -0.81
CA TYR A 36 -12.47 10.09 -0.64
C TYR A 36 -13.60 10.17 -1.65
N ASP A 37 -14.82 10.44 -1.19
CA ASP A 37 -15.95 10.76 -2.07
C ASP A 37 -16.00 12.27 -2.29
N LYS A 38 -15.62 12.73 -3.48
CA LYS A 38 -15.55 14.16 -3.82
C LYS A 38 -16.91 14.85 -3.83
N ARG A 39 -17.99 14.10 -4.05
CA ARG A 39 -19.36 14.63 -4.06
C ARG A 39 -19.86 14.84 -2.64
N LYS A 40 -19.64 13.87 -1.76
CA LYS A 40 -20.07 13.93 -0.35
C LYS A 40 -19.08 14.68 0.55
N LYS A 41 -17.85 14.90 0.08
CA LYS A 41 -16.74 15.50 0.84
C LYS A 41 -16.42 14.73 2.12
N ILE A 42 -16.47 13.39 2.05
CA ILE A 42 -16.19 12.50 3.18
C ILE A 42 -15.09 11.49 2.85
N ILE A 43 -14.35 11.08 3.88
CA ILE A 43 -13.49 9.90 3.82
C ILE A 43 -14.40 8.68 3.98
N VAL A 44 -14.48 7.87 2.93
CA VAL A 44 -15.29 6.64 2.88
C VAL A 44 -14.57 5.50 3.59
N TYR A 45 -13.25 5.44 3.45
CA TYR A 45 -12.42 4.41 4.05
C TYR A 45 -10.96 4.86 4.11
N SER A 46 -10.19 4.34 5.05
CA SER A 46 -8.75 4.56 5.14
C SER A 46 -8.04 3.31 5.66
N GLY A 47 -6.74 3.23 5.41
CA GLY A 47 -5.92 2.12 5.87
C GLY A 47 -4.47 2.25 5.43
N SER A 48 -3.74 1.15 5.49
CA SER A 48 -2.36 1.06 5.03
C SER A 48 -2.11 -0.20 4.22
N SER A 49 -0.98 -0.21 3.51
CA SER A 49 -0.38 -1.41 2.96
C SER A 49 -0.21 -2.47 4.05
N ARG A 50 -0.35 -3.74 3.68
CA ARG A 50 -0.23 -4.86 4.62
C ARG A 50 1.03 -5.67 4.29
N PRO A 51 2.00 -5.81 5.20
CA PRO A 51 3.06 -6.77 5.00
C PRO A 51 2.47 -8.18 4.97
N CYS A 52 2.97 -9.02 4.08
CA CYS A 52 2.57 -10.42 4.04
C CYS A 52 3.55 -11.27 4.86
N GLY A 53 3.02 -12.25 5.58
CA GLY A 53 3.84 -13.26 6.24
C GLY A 53 4.49 -14.21 5.23
N CYS A 54 5.31 -15.12 5.74
CA CYS A 54 6.09 -16.04 4.90
C CYS A 54 5.27 -17.06 4.14
N ASN A 55 4.00 -17.24 4.48
CA ASN A 55 3.08 -18.14 3.77
C ASN A 55 2.36 -17.46 2.58
N TYR A 56 2.95 -16.42 2.00
CA TYR A 56 2.38 -15.64 0.91
C TYR A 56 3.40 -15.43 -0.21
N HIS A 57 2.99 -15.62 -1.47
CA HIS A 57 3.87 -15.43 -2.63
C HIS A 57 4.35 -13.99 -2.84
N LYS A 58 3.59 -13.02 -2.32
CA LYS A 58 3.92 -11.59 -2.36
C LYS A 58 4.46 -11.16 -1.00
N SER A 59 5.47 -10.30 -0.98
CA SER A 59 6.03 -9.73 0.25
C SER A 59 5.10 -8.73 0.95
N SER A 60 4.23 -8.05 0.20
CA SER A 60 3.21 -7.16 0.76
C SER A 60 2.00 -7.01 -0.17
N ILE A 61 0.88 -6.62 0.41
CA ILE A 61 -0.28 -6.10 -0.31
C ILE A 61 -0.17 -4.57 -0.26
N HIS A 62 0.00 -3.98 -1.43
CA HIS A 62 0.14 -2.54 -1.61
C HIS A 62 -1.14 -1.79 -1.26
N ALA A 63 -1.00 -0.52 -0.91
CA ALA A 63 -2.11 0.33 -0.50
C ALA A 63 -3.15 0.50 -1.63
N GLU A 64 -2.67 0.58 -2.87
CA GLU A 64 -3.47 0.65 -4.10
C GLU A 64 -4.34 -0.60 -4.26
N GLN A 65 -3.76 -1.79 -4.03
CA GLN A 65 -4.51 -3.05 -4.10
C GLN A 65 -5.58 -3.10 -3.01
N ARG A 66 -5.27 -2.69 -1.78
CA ARG A 66 -6.22 -2.63 -0.67
C ARG A 66 -7.37 -1.66 -0.94
N ALA A 67 -7.07 -0.50 -1.53
CA ALA A 67 -8.08 0.47 -1.92
C ALA A 67 -9.02 -0.11 -2.99
N LEU A 68 -8.47 -0.77 -4.00
CA LEU A 68 -9.27 -1.41 -5.05
C LEU A 68 -10.10 -2.59 -4.55
N GLU A 69 -9.58 -3.41 -3.63
CA GLU A 69 -10.34 -4.48 -2.97
C GLU A 69 -11.60 -3.94 -2.30
N TYR A 70 -11.49 -2.78 -1.61
CA TYR A 70 -12.64 -2.10 -1.01
C TYR A 70 -13.63 -1.58 -2.07
N LEU A 71 -13.11 -1.02 -3.17
CA LEU A 71 -13.93 -0.43 -4.23
C LEU A 71 -14.54 -1.47 -5.18
N ARG A 72 -14.06 -2.72 -5.18
CA ARG A 72 -14.49 -3.79 -6.10
C ARG A 72 -16.01 -3.98 -6.15
N TYR A 73 -16.68 -3.80 -5.01
CA TYR A 73 -18.12 -3.97 -4.86
C TYR A 73 -18.90 -2.64 -4.82
N LYS A 74 -18.21 -1.50 -4.99
CA LYS A 74 -18.79 -0.16 -4.89
C LYS A 74 -18.65 0.57 -6.22
N ASN A 75 -19.75 0.77 -6.92
CA ASN A 75 -19.76 1.45 -8.20
C ASN A 75 -19.92 2.97 -8.02
N ASN A 76 -18.88 3.66 -7.54
CA ASN A 76 -18.90 5.11 -7.33
C ASN A 76 -17.80 5.80 -8.15
N ARG A 77 -18.21 6.54 -9.19
CA ARG A 77 -17.31 7.28 -10.10
C ARG A 77 -16.77 8.58 -9.47
N ASN A 78 -17.28 9.00 -8.31
CA ASN A 78 -16.86 10.21 -7.61
C ASN A 78 -15.75 9.96 -6.59
N ILE A 79 -15.12 8.80 -6.65
CA ILE A 79 -14.07 8.40 -5.73
C ILE A 79 -12.71 8.89 -6.19
N GLN A 80 -11.95 9.41 -5.24
CA GLN A 80 -10.51 9.65 -5.35
C GLN A 80 -9.78 8.79 -4.33
N ILE A 81 -8.64 8.25 -4.72
CA ILE A 81 -7.75 7.46 -3.88
C ILE A 81 -6.53 8.34 -3.61
N TYR A 82 -6.19 8.54 -2.35
CA TYR A 82 -4.95 9.23 -1.97
C TYR A 82 -4.03 8.22 -1.31
N ILE A 83 -2.75 8.23 -1.68
CA ILE A 83 -1.70 7.38 -1.09
C ILE A 83 -0.49 8.21 -0.67
N TRP A 84 0.16 7.84 0.44
CA TRP A 84 1.33 8.56 0.96
C TRP A 84 2.15 7.72 1.93
N LYS A 85 3.31 8.24 2.32
CA LYS A 85 4.14 7.70 3.41
C LYS A 85 4.39 8.79 4.45
N TRP A 86 4.71 8.39 5.68
CA TRP A 86 5.21 9.31 6.70
C TRP A 86 6.74 9.28 6.71
N GLY A 87 7.35 10.47 6.71
CA GLY A 87 8.75 10.62 7.04
C GLY A 87 9.01 10.43 8.53
N LYS A 88 10.29 10.37 8.92
CA LYS A 88 10.69 10.17 10.33
C LYS A 88 10.21 11.29 11.24
N CYS A 89 10.01 12.49 10.68
CA CYS A 89 9.56 13.67 11.40
C CYS A 89 8.04 13.87 11.33
N GLY A 90 7.29 12.90 10.78
CA GLY A 90 5.85 13.04 10.56
C GLY A 90 5.48 13.88 9.33
N ASP A 91 6.46 14.23 8.50
CA ASP A 91 6.26 14.90 7.22
C ASP A 91 5.58 13.98 6.20
N LEU A 92 4.70 14.53 5.36
CA LEU A 92 4.09 13.80 4.25
C LEU A 92 5.14 13.56 3.16
N LYS A 93 5.37 12.29 2.83
CA LYS A 93 6.23 11.88 1.71
C LYS A 93 5.40 11.26 0.59
N PRO A 94 5.76 11.52 -0.67
CA PRO A 94 5.03 10.95 -1.79
C PRO A 94 5.18 9.43 -1.86
N ALA A 95 4.12 8.77 -2.31
CA ALA A 95 4.12 7.37 -2.68
C ALA A 95 3.61 7.23 -4.11
N TYR A 96 4.43 6.65 -4.98
CA TYR A 96 4.08 6.39 -6.37
C TYR A 96 3.77 4.93 -6.60
N CYS A 97 2.86 4.67 -7.54
CA CYS A 97 2.45 3.33 -7.90
C CYS A 97 3.62 2.59 -8.56
N CYS A 98 3.88 1.36 -8.12
CA CYS A 98 4.79 0.47 -8.84
C CYS A 98 4.14 -0.04 -10.15
N VAL A 99 4.93 -0.66 -11.03
CA VAL A 99 4.46 -1.25 -12.31
C VAL A 99 3.17 -2.08 -12.14
N SER A 100 3.17 -3.01 -11.19
CA SER A 100 2.02 -3.91 -10.96
C SER A 100 0.76 -3.18 -10.48
N CYS A 101 0.92 -2.15 -9.63
CA CYS A 101 -0.20 -1.36 -9.13
C CYS A 101 -0.74 -0.42 -10.21
N LYS A 102 0.12 0.14 -11.06
CA LYS A 102 -0.28 0.93 -12.23
C LYS A 102 -1.18 0.10 -13.15
N GLN A 103 -0.76 -1.11 -13.51
CA GLN A 103 -1.55 -2.02 -14.35
C GLN A 103 -2.90 -2.36 -13.70
N LEU A 104 -2.91 -2.64 -12.40
CA LEU A 104 -4.13 -2.92 -11.64
C LEU A 104 -5.09 -1.72 -11.66
N ILE A 105 -4.60 -0.52 -11.35
CA ILE A 105 -5.38 0.72 -11.33
C ILE A 105 -5.95 1.06 -12.72
N GLN A 106 -5.17 0.85 -13.79
CA GLN A 106 -5.64 1.00 -15.16
C GLN A 106 -6.77 0.01 -15.47
N LYS A 107 -6.61 -1.27 -15.12
CA LYS A 107 -7.65 -2.30 -15.31
C LYS A 107 -8.99 -1.94 -14.66
N TYR A 108 -8.97 -1.26 -13.51
CA TYR A 108 -10.19 -0.85 -12.80
C TYR A 108 -10.61 0.61 -13.09
N ASN A 109 -10.02 1.28 -14.09
CA ASN A 109 -10.37 2.64 -14.51
C ASN A 109 -10.23 3.72 -13.42
N TYR A 110 -9.27 3.57 -12.50
CA TYR A 110 -8.96 4.56 -11.46
C TYR A 110 -7.69 5.38 -11.73
N HIS A 111 -7.09 5.26 -12.91
CA HIS A 111 -5.79 5.87 -13.24
C HIS A 111 -5.78 7.40 -13.13
N ASN A 112 -6.90 8.07 -13.41
CA ASN A 112 -7.05 9.53 -13.25
C ASN A 112 -7.52 9.95 -11.85
N ASN A 113 -7.73 8.99 -10.94
CA ASN A 113 -8.34 9.21 -9.64
C ASN A 113 -7.46 8.70 -8.49
N ILE A 114 -6.15 8.51 -8.71
CA ILE A 114 -5.19 8.16 -7.66
C ILE A 114 -4.10 9.21 -7.54
N PHE A 115 -3.90 9.71 -6.32
CA PHE A 115 -3.08 10.88 -6.04
C PHE A 115 -2.13 10.64 -4.87
N THR A 116 -1.08 11.45 -4.82
CA THR A 116 -0.11 11.52 -3.72
C THR A 116 0.17 12.99 -3.38
N PHE A 117 0.85 13.23 -2.26
CA PHE A 117 1.22 14.57 -1.81
C PHE A 117 2.69 14.87 -2.09
N MET A 118 2.96 16.00 -2.72
CA MET A 118 4.32 16.48 -3.00
C MET A 118 4.37 18.01 -2.84
N ASN A 119 5.31 18.51 -2.04
CA ASN A 119 5.52 19.95 -1.80
C ASN A 119 4.24 20.71 -1.40
N GLY A 120 3.41 20.11 -0.55
CA GLY A 120 2.12 20.68 -0.11
C GLY A 120 0.99 20.59 -1.14
N GLY A 121 1.27 20.14 -2.36
CA GLY A 121 0.30 19.93 -3.43
C GLY A 121 -0.18 18.49 -3.56
N ILE A 122 -1.31 18.32 -4.24
CA ILE A 122 -1.85 17.01 -4.67
C ILE A 122 -1.39 16.77 -6.10
N VAL A 123 -0.71 15.65 -6.35
CA VAL A 123 -0.22 15.26 -7.67
C VAL A 123 -0.64 13.82 -7.99
N SER A 124 -0.60 13.42 -9.27
CA SER A 124 -0.89 12.03 -9.66
C SER A 124 0.09 11.05 -9.01
N ALA A 125 -0.43 9.93 -8.51
CA ALA A 125 0.40 8.84 -8.00
C ALA A 125 0.91 7.89 -9.10
N ILE A 126 0.48 8.09 -10.36
CA ILE A 126 0.91 7.31 -11.51
C ILE A 126 2.05 8.05 -12.21
N LEU A 127 3.21 7.40 -12.29
CA LEU A 127 4.34 7.83 -13.11
C LEU A 127 4.28 7.17 -14.50
N GLU A 128 4.85 7.81 -15.52
CA GLU A 128 4.97 7.22 -16.86
C GLU A 128 5.82 5.94 -16.82
N ASN A 129 7.01 6.03 -16.22
CA ASN A 129 7.93 4.92 -16.02
C ASN A 129 8.02 4.59 -14.52
N PRO A 130 7.08 3.79 -13.98
CA PRO A 130 7.09 3.45 -12.57
C PRO A 130 8.17 2.41 -12.25
N ASN A 131 8.73 2.51 -11.04
CA ASN A 131 9.69 1.53 -10.55
C ASN A 131 9.04 0.18 -10.25
N LEU A 132 9.87 -0.87 -10.25
CA LEU A 132 9.50 -2.16 -9.68
C LEU A 132 9.22 -2.01 -8.19
N SER A 133 8.41 -2.92 -7.62
CA SER A 133 8.19 -2.90 -6.17
C SER A 133 9.49 -3.30 -5.47
N LEU A 134 9.81 -2.62 -4.37
CA LEU A 134 10.99 -2.91 -3.57
C LEU A 134 11.09 -4.40 -3.21
N GLY A 135 9.95 -5.01 -2.84
CA GLY A 135 9.90 -6.43 -2.52
C GLY A 135 10.22 -7.35 -3.71
N TYR A 136 9.87 -6.94 -4.94
CA TYR A 136 10.26 -7.67 -6.14
C TYR A 136 11.76 -7.55 -6.39
N MET A 137 12.31 -6.34 -6.28
CA MET A 137 13.73 -6.08 -6.48
C MET A 137 14.60 -6.88 -5.51
N ILE A 138 14.23 -6.89 -4.22
CA ILE A 138 14.91 -7.71 -3.19
C ILE A 138 14.82 -9.20 -3.53
N LYS A 139 13.65 -9.69 -3.93
CA LYS A 139 13.42 -11.12 -4.22
C LYS A 139 14.31 -11.64 -5.36
N TYR A 140 14.62 -10.80 -6.34
CA TYR A 140 15.38 -11.18 -7.54
C TYR A 140 16.78 -10.57 -7.58
N GLY A 141 17.25 -9.94 -6.50
CA GLY A 141 18.61 -9.36 -6.42
C GLY A 141 18.86 -8.17 -7.36
N LEU A 142 17.83 -7.40 -7.68
CA LEU A 142 17.94 -6.22 -8.54
C LEU A 142 18.36 -4.98 -7.74
N SER A 143 19.26 -4.16 -8.29
CA SER A 143 19.70 -2.89 -7.69
C SER A 143 18.58 -1.85 -7.67
N TYR A 144 18.45 -1.10 -6.57
CA TYR A 144 17.41 -0.10 -6.31
C TYR A 144 17.92 1.34 -6.32
#